data_AF-A0A947NP68-F1
#
_entry.id   AF-A0A947NP68-F1
#
_cell.length_a   1.000
_cell.length_b   1.000
_cell.length_c   1.000
_cell.angle_alpha   90.00
_cell.angle_beta   90.00
_cell.angle_gamma   90.00
#
_symmetry.space_group_name_H-M   'P 1'
#
loop_
_entity.id
_entity.type
_entity.pdbx_description
1 polymer ?
#
loop_
_entity_poly.entity_id
_entity_poly.type
_entity_poly.pdbx_seq_one_letter_code
_entity_poly.pdbx_strand_id
1 'polypeptide(L)'
;MKDFRYQRIVEKRWQKQYSWLPASIFGKTYFPLEASDQFKSYGKGRRIGIWTLPHMVLTSSMAVRKSRLIRVGGFNECFTSSWYEDTFVGAKLIANGAKVIPLNSITAWHIIRNKKNMDSKKIAAIKKNRKLYYSLLNGKIKLENQRDFFHHMKSYDKVTKEIFKDSS
;
A
#
# COMPACT_ATOMS: atom_id res chain seq x y z
N MET A 1 4.89 -16.52 9.60
CA MET A 1 4.21 -16.54 8.29
C MET A 1 5.07 -15.71 7.35
N LYS A 2 5.46 -16.24 6.18
CA LYS A 2 6.26 -15.47 5.21
C LYS A 2 5.41 -14.34 4.60
N ASP A 3 6.06 -13.23 4.30
CA ASP A 3 5.44 -12.07 3.64
C ASP A 3 4.88 -12.47 2.26
N PHE A 4 3.76 -11.86 1.85
CA PHE A 4 3.06 -12.24 0.61
C PHE A 4 3.89 -12.00 -0.66
N ARG A 5 4.92 -11.13 -0.58
CA ARG A 5 5.85 -10.84 -1.67
C ARG A 5 6.72 -12.06 -2.02
N TYR A 6 6.98 -12.95 -1.05
CA TYR A 6 7.68 -14.22 -1.31
C TYR A 6 6.73 -15.25 -1.90
N GLN A 7 5.59 -15.46 -1.25
CA GLN A 7 4.63 -16.47 -1.65
C GLN A 7 3.26 -16.15 -1.07
N ARG A 8 2.22 -16.23 -1.91
CA ARG A 8 0.85 -16.08 -1.44
C ARG A 8 -0.16 -16.80 -2.33
N ILE A 9 -1.11 -17.46 -1.68
CA ILE A 9 -2.31 -17.98 -2.35
C ILE A 9 -3.29 -16.82 -2.53
N VAL A 10 -3.75 -16.63 -3.77
CA VAL A 10 -4.92 -15.79 -4.06
C VAL A 10 -6.15 -16.65 -3.80
N GLU A 11 -6.83 -16.42 -2.68
CA GLU A 11 -7.89 -17.32 -2.21
C GLU A 11 -9.15 -17.24 -3.09
N LYS A 12 -9.82 -18.37 -3.32
CA LYS A 12 -11.08 -18.42 -4.11
C LYS A 12 -12.14 -17.44 -3.60
N ARG A 13 -12.27 -17.29 -2.28
CA ARG A 13 -13.22 -16.35 -1.66
C ARG A 13 -12.98 -14.88 -2.03
N TRP A 14 -11.80 -14.51 -2.51
CA TRP A 14 -11.49 -13.15 -2.95
C TRP A 14 -12.09 -12.81 -4.32
N GLN A 15 -12.57 -13.80 -5.08
CA GLN A 15 -13.12 -13.59 -6.43
C GLN A 15 -14.27 -12.56 -6.44
N LYS A 16 -15.16 -12.61 -5.46
CA LYS A 16 -16.25 -11.62 -5.32
C LYS A 16 -15.72 -10.18 -5.13
N GLN A 17 -14.54 -10.03 -4.53
CA GLN A 17 -13.94 -8.73 -4.27
C GLN A 17 -13.15 -8.17 -5.46
N TYR A 18 -12.70 -9.05 -6.35
CA TYR A 18 -11.89 -8.77 -7.52
C TYR A 18 -12.56 -9.32 -8.79
N SER A 19 -13.87 -9.11 -8.93
CA SER A 19 -14.70 -9.72 -9.97
C SER A 19 -14.34 -9.32 -11.40
N TRP A 20 -13.59 -8.21 -11.56
CA TRP A 20 -13.06 -7.76 -12.84
C TRP A 20 -11.79 -8.52 -13.28
N LEU A 21 -11.25 -9.42 -12.44
CA LEU A 21 -10.09 -10.25 -12.79
C LEU A 21 -10.54 -11.64 -13.23
N PRO A 22 -9.79 -12.31 -14.14
CA PRO A 22 -10.14 -13.65 -14.61
C PRO A 22 -10.26 -14.66 -13.48
N ALA A 23 -11.29 -15.50 -13.48
CA ALA A 23 -11.49 -16.53 -12.44
C ALA A 23 -10.27 -17.48 -12.30
N SER A 24 -9.50 -17.66 -13.38
CA SER A 24 -8.32 -18.52 -13.45
C SER A 24 -7.16 -18.08 -12.56
N ILE A 25 -7.19 -16.88 -11.96
CA ILE A 25 -6.15 -16.43 -11.02
C ILE A 25 -6.42 -16.88 -9.58
N PHE A 26 -7.66 -17.22 -9.24
CA PHE A 26 -8.04 -17.57 -7.87
C PHE A 26 -7.79 -19.06 -7.59
N GLY A 27 -7.44 -19.38 -6.34
CA GLY A 27 -7.01 -20.72 -5.93
C GLY A 27 -5.57 -21.05 -6.31
N LYS A 28 -4.79 -20.08 -6.82
CA LYS A 28 -3.39 -20.28 -7.22
C LYS A 28 -2.42 -19.62 -6.25
N THR A 29 -1.25 -20.25 -6.13
CA THR A 29 -0.09 -19.68 -5.44
C THR A 29 0.71 -18.84 -6.41
N TYR A 30 1.14 -17.67 -5.95
CA TYR A 30 2.00 -16.76 -6.69
C TYR A 30 3.25 -16.45 -5.89
N PHE A 31 4.33 -16.16 -6.61
CA PHE A 31 5.65 -15.81 -6.08
C PHE A 31 6.07 -14.44 -6.64
N PRO A 32 5.54 -13.31 -6.12
CA PRO A 32 5.75 -12.00 -6.71
C PRO A 32 7.21 -11.62 -6.92
N LEU A 33 8.11 -11.89 -5.96
CA LEU A 33 9.54 -11.59 -6.08
C LEU A 33 10.21 -12.42 -7.18
N GLU A 34 9.98 -13.72 -7.21
CA GLU A 34 10.58 -14.63 -8.18
C GLU A 34 10.06 -14.36 -9.61
N ALA A 35 8.73 -14.32 -9.77
CA ALA A 35 8.09 -14.12 -11.06
C ALA A 35 8.35 -12.74 -11.69
N SER A 36 8.97 -11.82 -10.95
CA SER A 36 9.31 -10.49 -11.43
C SER A 36 10.80 -10.18 -11.48
N ASP A 37 11.68 -11.15 -11.24
CA ASP A 37 13.13 -10.90 -11.06
C ASP A 37 13.36 -9.75 -10.06
N GLN A 38 12.97 -9.96 -8.81
CA GLN A 38 13.17 -8.98 -7.72
C GLN A 38 12.55 -7.60 -8.05
N PHE A 39 11.34 -7.63 -8.61
CA PHE A 39 10.59 -6.47 -9.09
C PHE A 39 11.17 -5.73 -10.30
N LYS A 40 12.31 -6.14 -10.88
CA LYS A 40 12.90 -5.48 -12.06
C LYS A 40 11.97 -5.50 -13.27
N SER A 41 11.25 -6.62 -13.46
CA SER A 41 10.27 -6.78 -14.54
C SER A 41 8.83 -6.51 -14.11
N TYR A 42 8.62 -5.97 -12.90
CA TYR A 42 7.30 -5.62 -12.37
C TYR A 42 7.03 -4.13 -12.61
N GLY A 43 6.01 -3.80 -13.39
CA GLY A 43 5.70 -2.41 -13.73
C GLY A 43 4.83 -2.33 -14.98
N LYS A 44 4.63 -1.12 -15.51
CA LYS A 44 3.87 -0.89 -16.77
C LYS A 44 2.49 -1.58 -16.79
N GLY A 45 1.79 -1.58 -15.66
CA GLY A 45 0.48 -2.24 -15.53
C GLY A 45 0.51 -3.77 -15.40
N ARG A 46 1.69 -4.41 -15.45
CA ARG A 46 1.84 -5.85 -15.20
C ARG A 46 1.27 -6.22 -13.84
N ARG A 47 0.60 -7.38 -13.80
CA ARG A 47 0.04 -7.99 -12.58
C ARG A 47 0.64 -9.36 -12.34
N ILE A 48 0.81 -9.70 -11.07
CA ILE A 48 1.10 -11.06 -10.60
C ILE A 48 -0.01 -11.42 -9.62
N GLY A 49 -0.88 -12.36 -9.99
CA GLY A 49 -2.14 -12.58 -9.29
C GLY A 49 -3.00 -11.32 -9.29
N ILE A 50 -3.36 -10.83 -8.09
CA ILE A 50 -4.14 -9.60 -7.92
C ILE A 50 -3.27 -8.34 -7.75
N TRP A 51 -1.97 -8.50 -7.58
CA TRP A 51 -1.08 -7.42 -7.19
C TRP A 51 -0.48 -6.72 -8.41
N THR A 52 -0.07 -5.47 -8.20
CA THR A 52 0.77 -4.66 -9.10
C THR A 52 2.00 -4.18 -8.34
N LEU A 53 3.00 -3.60 -9.02
CA LEU A 53 4.20 -3.08 -8.35
C LEU A 53 3.91 -2.17 -7.13
N PRO A 54 2.97 -1.19 -7.19
CA PRO A 54 2.63 -0.38 -6.01
C PRO A 54 2.21 -1.19 -4.77
N HIS A 55 1.59 -2.36 -4.94
CA HIS A 55 1.20 -3.21 -3.81
C HIS A 55 2.41 -3.79 -3.08
N MET A 56 3.60 -3.78 -3.69
CA MET A 56 4.83 -4.28 -3.06
C MET A 56 5.43 -3.29 -2.04
N VAL A 57 4.93 -2.05 -2.03
CA VAL A 57 5.33 -0.99 -1.10
C VAL A 57 4.48 -1.11 0.16
N LEU A 58 5.11 -1.52 1.26
CA LEU A 58 4.51 -1.55 2.61
C LEU A 58 5.28 -0.59 3.49
N THR A 59 4.63 0.43 4.04
CA THR A 59 5.33 1.51 4.73
C THR A 59 5.83 1.11 6.11
N SER A 60 5.26 0.04 6.68
CA SER A 60 5.76 -0.62 7.89
C SER A 60 7.15 -1.24 7.73
N SER A 61 7.65 -1.39 6.50
CA SER A 61 8.98 -1.92 6.20
C SER A 61 9.49 -1.37 4.87
N MET A 62 9.78 -0.06 4.84
CA MET A 62 10.46 0.59 3.72
C MET A 62 11.37 1.72 4.19
N ALA A 63 12.32 2.09 3.33
CA ALA A 63 13.08 3.33 3.44
C ALA A 63 12.93 4.14 2.15
N VAL A 64 12.76 5.45 2.28
CA VAL A 64 12.68 6.38 1.15
C VAL A 64 13.35 7.71 1.53
N ARG A 65 13.98 8.38 0.55
CA ARG A 65 14.50 9.73 0.77
C ARG A 65 13.35 10.68 1.14
N LYS A 66 13.49 11.41 2.25
CA LYS A 66 12.52 12.42 2.71
C LYS A 66 12.09 13.38 1.60
N SER A 67 13.04 13.88 0.81
CA SER A 67 12.76 14.78 -0.32
C SER A 67 11.85 14.18 -1.38
N ARG A 68 11.95 12.87 -1.66
CA ARG A 68 11.05 12.20 -2.61
C ARG A 68 9.64 12.06 -2.03
N LEU A 69 9.53 11.73 -0.74
CA LEU A 69 8.23 11.63 -0.07
C LEU A 69 7.51 12.98 -0.05
N ILE A 70 8.23 14.06 0.29
CA ILE A 70 7.71 15.44 0.26
C ILE A 70 7.27 15.82 -1.16
N ARG A 71 8.10 15.54 -2.17
CA ARG A 71 7.81 15.88 -3.57
C ARG A 71 6.52 15.24 -4.09
N VAL A 72 6.15 14.07 -3.58
CA VAL A 72 4.91 13.38 -3.98
C VAL A 72 3.72 13.71 -3.09
N GLY A 73 3.86 14.65 -2.14
CA GLY A 73 2.81 15.04 -1.20
C GLY A 73 2.55 14.01 -0.10
N GLY A 74 3.51 13.15 0.23
CA GLY A 74 3.37 12.21 1.36
C GLY A 74 2.19 11.24 1.26
N PHE A 75 1.51 11.03 2.38
CA PHE A 75 0.32 10.18 2.51
C PHE A 75 -0.96 10.98 2.18
N ASN A 76 -2.00 10.31 1.69
CA ASN A 76 -3.25 10.99 1.35
C ASN A 76 -4.30 10.78 2.43
N GLU A 77 -4.75 11.87 3.05
CA GLU A 77 -5.64 11.87 4.21
C GLU A 77 -7.05 11.29 3.95
N CYS A 78 -7.45 11.14 2.68
CA CYS A 78 -8.72 10.49 2.34
C CYS A 78 -8.73 8.99 2.68
N PHE A 79 -7.55 8.38 2.88
CA PHE A 79 -7.41 7.03 3.41
C PHE A 79 -7.49 7.05 4.94
N THR A 80 -8.70 6.98 5.49
CA THR A 80 -8.91 7.17 6.93
C THR A 80 -8.58 5.95 7.80
N SER A 81 -8.51 4.74 7.22
CA SER A 81 -8.08 3.52 7.92
C SER A 81 -7.91 2.33 6.99
N SER A 82 -6.98 1.42 7.32
CA SER A 82 -6.84 0.08 6.72
C SER A 82 -6.60 0.02 5.19
N TRP A 83 -5.38 -0.40 4.82
CA TRP A 83 -4.98 -0.77 3.45
C TRP A 83 -5.04 0.36 2.42
N TYR A 84 -4.35 0.15 1.29
CA TYR A 84 -4.29 1.02 0.11
C TYR A 84 -3.60 2.37 0.26
N GLU A 85 -3.46 2.92 1.45
CA GLU A 85 -2.69 4.14 1.69
C GLU A 85 -1.22 3.95 1.28
N ASP A 86 -0.57 2.91 1.81
CA ASP A 86 0.79 2.46 1.42
C ASP A 86 0.91 2.23 -0.08
N THR A 87 -0.05 1.52 -0.65
CA THR A 87 -0.11 1.23 -2.08
C THR A 87 -0.19 2.53 -2.90
N PHE A 88 -0.94 3.53 -2.42
CA PHE A 88 -1.11 4.80 -3.09
C PHE A 88 0.16 5.65 -3.03
N VAL A 89 0.78 5.80 -1.85
CA VAL A 89 2.06 6.52 -1.75
C VAL A 89 3.15 5.83 -2.57
N GLY A 90 3.16 4.49 -2.59
CA GLY A 90 4.01 3.70 -3.48
C GLY A 90 3.76 4.01 -4.96
N ALA A 91 2.50 4.08 -5.40
CA ALA A 91 2.15 4.46 -6.76
C ALA A 91 2.65 5.88 -7.11
N LYS A 92 2.50 6.87 -6.21
CA LYS A 92 2.99 8.24 -6.41
C LYS A 92 4.51 8.29 -6.56
N LEU A 93 5.23 7.55 -5.72
CA LEU A 93 6.70 7.44 -5.78
C LEU A 93 7.16 6.80 -7.09
N ILE A 94 6.55 5.68 -7.49
CA ILE A 94 6.88 4.98 -8.74
C ILE A 94 6.60 5.87 -9.96
N ALA A 95 5.46 6.56 -9.98
CA ALA A 95 5.12 7.51 -11.04
C ALA A 95 6.13 8.67 -11.14
N ASN A 96 6.80 9.02 -10.03
CA ASN A 96 7.90 10.00 -9.97
C ASN A 96 9.29 9.36 -10.16
N GLY A 97 9.37 8.18 -10.78
CA GLY A 97 10.63 7.52 -11.11
C GLY A 97 11.37 6.91 -9.91
N ALA A 98 10.68 6.63 -8.80
CA ALA A 98 11.24 5.76 -7.78
C ALA A 98 11.22 4.30 -8.25
N LYS A 99 12.31 3.57 -7.98
CA LYS A 99 12.37 2.11 -8.15
C LYS A 99 11.99 1.45 -6.82
N VAL A 100 11.29 0.33 -6.88
CA VAL A 100 11.03 -0.52 -5.70
C VAL A 100 12.08 -1.60 -5.70
N ILE A 101 12.90 -1.64 -4.64
CA ILE A 101 14.00 -2.59 -4.51
C ILE A 101 13.74 -3.42 -3.25
N PRO A 102 13.57 -4.75 -3.37
CA PRO A 102 13.48 -5.61 -2.20
C PRO A 102 14.85 -5.78 -1.54
N LEU A 103 14.92 -5.69 -0.21
CA LEU A 103 16.14 -5.92 0.57
C LEU A 103 16.05 -7.29 1.24
N ASN A 104 16.50 -8.33 0.53
CA ASN A 104 16.39 -9.72 1.01
C ASN A 104 17.38 -10.08 2.12
N SER A 105 18.42 -9.26 2.34
CA SER A 105 19.40 -9.43 3.40
C SER A 105 18.94 -8.90 4.77
N ILE A 106 17.80 -8.20 4.83
CA ILE A 106 17.27 -7.59 6.04
C ILE A 106 15.94 -8.24 6.39
N THR A 107 15.75 -8.57 7.68
CA THR A 107 14.50 -9.10 8.20
C THR A 107 13.81 -8.06 9.07
N ALA A 108 12.55 -7.75 8.76
CA ALA A 108 11.69 -6.94 9.60
C ALA A 108 10.61 -7.83 10.24
N TRP A 109 10.40 -7.66 11.55
CA TRP A 109 9.39 -8.41 12.30
C TRP A 109 8.16 -7.53 12.53
N HIS A 110 6.98 -8.09 12.29
CA HIS A 110 5.71 -7.41 12.54
C HIS A 110 4.93 -8.16 13.62
N ILE A 111 4.64 -7.48 14.72
CA ILE A 111 3.81 -8.05 15.80
C ILE A 111 2.36 -8.02 15.33
N ILE A 112 1.73 -9.19 15.22
CA ILE A 112 0.34 -9.31 14.81
C ILE A 112 -0.49 -9.56 16.08
N ARG A 113 -1.17 -8.52 16.57
CA ARG A 113 -2.10 -8.66 17.70
C ARG A 113 -3.40 -9.29 17.17
N ASN A 114 -3.65 -10.54 17.60
CA ASN A 114 -4.85 -11.34 17.36
C ASN A 114 -5.32 -11.47 15.89
N LYS A 115 -5.09 -12.63 15.27
CA LYS A 115 -5.51 -12.91 13.86
C LYS A 115 -7.02 -12.96 13.66
N LYS A 116 -7.81 -13.03 14.73
CA LYS A 116 -9.28 -13.08 14.64
C LYS A 116 -9.85 -11.66 14.60
N ASN A 117 -10.50 -11.40 13.47
CA ASN A 117 -11.48 -10.34 13.18
C ASN A 117 -10.95 -9.23 12.25
N MET A 118 -10.94 -9.54 10.94
CA MET A 118 -11.50 -8.56 10.01
C MET A 118 -12.96 -8.38 10.40
N ASP A 119 -13.24 -7.41 11.26
CA ASP A 119 -14.61 -7.03 11.56
C ASP A 119 -15.25 -6.38 10.33
N SER A 120 -16.58 -6.33 10.30
CA SER A 120 -17.34 -5.76 9.18
C SER A 120 -16.90 -4.33 8.84
N LYS A 121 -16.50 -3.53 9.85
CA LYS A 121 -15.98 -2.17 9.69
C LYS A 121 -14.68 -2.16 8.88
N LYS A 122 -13.71 -3.02 9.20
CA LYS A 122 -12.44 -3.15 8.48
C LYS A 122 -12.64 -3.66 7.06
N ILE A 123 -13.57 -4.60 6.85
CA ILE A 123 -13.94 -5.05 5.49
C ILE A 123 -14.50 -3.88 4.67
N ALA A 124 -15.42 -3.11 5.26
CA ALA A 124 -16.02 -1.94 4.61
C ALA A 124 -14.97 -0.86 4.30
N ALA A 125 -14.06 -0.57 5.23
CA ALA A 125 -12.96 0.37 5.05
C ALA A 125 -12.04 -0.06 3.89
N ILE A 126 -11.61 -1.33 3.85
CA ILE A 126 -10.79 -1.86 2.76
C ILE A 126 -11.52 -1.72 1.41
N LYS A 127 -12.83 -2.02 1.37
CA LYS A 127 -13.64 -1.88 0.15
C LYS A 127 -13.75 -0.42 -0.30
N LYS A 128 -13.96 0.51 0.63
CA LYS A 128 -14.00 1.96 0.38
C LYS A 128 -12.65 2.45 -0.15
N ASN A 129 -11.57 2.13 0.54
CA ASN A 129 -10.22 2.57 0.17
C ASN A 129 -9.76 1.98 -1.16
N ARG A 130 -10.15 0.74 -1.48
CA ARG A 130 -9.88 0.17 -2.80
C ARG A 130 -10.55 0.97 -3.92
N LYS A 131 -11.82 1.34 -3.75
CA LYS A 131 -12.53 2.19 -4.72
C LYS A 131 -11.85 3.56 -4.84
N LEU A 132 -11.51 4.18 -3.71
CA LEU A 132 -10.79 5.45 -3.66
C LEU A 132 -9.45 5.36 -4.41
N TYR A 133 -8.64 4.34 -4.12
CA TYR A 133 -7.36 4.09 -4.79
C TYR A 133 -7.49 4.05 -6.31
N TYR A 134 -8.42 3.24 -6.84
CA TYR A 134 -8.62 3.15 -8.28
C TYR A 134 -9.19 4.45 -8.88
N SER A 135 -10.05 5.17 -8.15
CA SER A 135 -10.52 6.50 -8.57
C SER A 135 -9.36 7.49 -8.69
N LEU A 136 -8.47 7.55 -7.69
CA LEU A 136 -7.31 8.44 -7.68
C LEU A 136 -6.28 8.08 -8.77
N LEU A 137 -6.11 6.78 -9.08
CA LEU A 137 -5.27 6.36 -10.21
C LEU A 137 -5.84 6.83 -11.55
N ASN A 138 -7.16 6.69 -11.74
CA ASN A 138 -7.83 7.03 -12.99
C ASN A 138 -7.97 8.54 -13.20
N GLY A 139 -8.05 9.32 -12.12
CA GLY A 139 -8.16 10.79 -12.15
C GLY A 139 -6.89 11.54 -12.60
N LYS A 140 -5.83 10.83 -13.04
CA LYS A 140 -4.45 11.31 -13.17
C LYS A 140 -3.92 11.77 -11.81
N ILE A 141 -3.07 10.94 -11.19
CA ILE A 141 -2.45 11.18 -9.88
C ILE A 141 -2.03 12.66 -9.76
N LYS A 142 -2.76 13.45 -8.98
CA LYS A 142 -2.35 14.82 -8.64
C LYS A 142 -1.14 14.72 -7.72
N LEU A 143 -0.03 15.31 -8.15
CA LEU A 143 1.16 15.47 -7.34
C LEU A 143 0.95 16.76 -6.54
N GLU A 144 0.63 16.63 -5.26
CA GLU A 144 0.50 17.78 -4.36
C GLU A 144 1.84 18.51 -4.26
N ASN A 145 1.78 19.83 -4.06
CA ASN A 145 2.98 20.64 -3.91
C ASN A 145 3.56 20.48 -2.49
N GLN A 146 4.83 20.83 -2.33
CA GLN A 146 5.54 20.71 -1.05
C GLN A 146 4.91 21.53 0.10
N ARG A 147 4.18 22.62 -0.21
CA ARG A 147 3.56 23.49 0.82
C ARG A 147 2.36 22.81 1.46
N ASP A 148 1.54 22.12 0.65
CA ASP A 148 0.37 21.40 1.13
C ASP A 148 0.77 20.29 2.12
N PHE A 149 1.82 19.52 1.81
CA PHE A 149 2.35 18.49 2.72
C PHE A 149 2.72 19.05 4.10
N PHE A 150 3.40 20.19 4.17
CA PHE A 150 3.75 20.80 5.46
C PHE A 150 2.54 21.35 6.21
N HIS A 151 1.53 21.84 5.49
CA HIS A 151 0.27 22.26 6.09
C HIS A 151 -0.45 21.06 6.75
N HIS A 152 -0.56 19.92 6.07
CA HIS A 152 -1.16 18.70 6.61
C HIS A 152 -0.31 18.06 7.72
N MET A 153 1.03 18.15 7.66
CA MET A 153 1.88 17.69 8.77
C MET A 153 1.66 18.48 10.06
N LYS A 154 1.41 19.79 9.96
CA LYS A 154 1.12 20.63 11.14
C LYS A 154 -0.22 20.28 11.78
N SER A 155 -1.23 19.92 11.00
CA SER A 155 -2.50 19.43 11.55
C SER A 155 -2.34 18.05 12.21
N TYR A 156 -1.54 17.16 11.63
CA TYR A 156 -1.21 15.86 12.23
C TYR A 156 -0.42 15.98 13.54
N ASP A 157 0.55 16.90 13.61
CA ASP A 157 1.32 17.20 14.83
C ASP A 157 0.42 17.75 15.95
N LYS A 158 -0.58 18.57 15.60
CA LYS A 158 -1.58 19.05 16.57
C LYS A 158 -2.42 17.90 17.13
N VAL A 159 -2.94 17.03 16.26
CA VAL A 159 -3.75 15.86 16.66
C VAL A 159 -2.95 14.87 17.51
N THR A 160 -1.70 14.59 17.14
CA THR A 160 -0.85 13.68 17.92
C THR A 160 -0.46 14.29 19.27
N LYS A 161 -0.15 15.58 19.34
CA LYS A 161 0.08 16.27 20.62
C LYS A 161 -1.15 16.31 21.53
N GLU A 162 -2.35 16.41 20.98
CA GLU A 162 -3.59 16.32 21.76
C GLU A 162 -3.81 14.90 22.31
N ILE A 163 -3.62 13.86 21.47
CA ILE A 163 -3.77 12.45 21.90
C ILE A 163 -2.77 12.08 23.02
N PHE A 164 -1.55 12.62 22.98
CA PHE A 164 -0.51 12.31 23.97
C PHE A 164 -0.43 13.31 25.14
N LYS A 165 -1.22 14.39 25.13
CA LYS A 165 -1.33 15.31 26.29
C LYS A 165 -2.08 14.68 27.46
N ASP A 166 -3.03 13.80 27.19
CA ASP A 166 -3.83 13.10 28.20
C ASP A 166 -3.11 11.86 28.79
N SER A 167 -1.82 11.65 28.44
CA SER A 167 -1.01 10.50 28.86
C SER A 167 0.20 10.90 29.73
N SER A 168 0.25 12.14 30.24
CA SER A 168 1.33 12.69 31.07
C SER A 168 0.78 13.36 32.32
#